data_AF-A0A8J3XIN9-F1
#
_entry.id   AF-A0A8J3XIN9-F1
#
_cell.length_a   1.000
_cell.length_b   1.000
_cell.length_c   1.000
_cell.angle_alpha   90.00
_cell.angle_beta   90.00
_cell.angle_gamma   90.00
#
_symmetry.space_group_name_H-M   'P 1'
#
loop_
_entity.id
_entity.type
_entity.pdbx_description
1 polymer ?
#
loop_
_entity_poly.entity_id
_entity_poly.type
_entity_poly.pdbx_seq_one_letter_code
_entity_poly.pdbx_strand_id
1 'polypeptide(L)'
;MSRKRTAAIVAALGSIPLLAVPAALAHGTMQNPVSRAYACFLEGPESPQSAACKAAVAAGGTQALYDWNEINLANAAGQSRSIIPDGKLCSAGRDKYKGFDLPRTDWPATSLNPGSFTFTYRATAPHRGTFELYLTKAGYNPAQPLKWSDLDATPFLRVTDPPLTNGAYVMTGTIPSGRTGRHLIYSIWQRSDSPEAFYTCSDVTFGGGGNPTPTPTPTPTPTRTPTPTPTPTPTPTPTPTQTPPGSTPAWKTGTAYAVGAKVTYGGSTYQCLQAHTSLAGWEPPNVPALWKKI
;
A
#
# COMPACT_ATOMS: atom_id res chain seq x y z
N MET A 1 1.20 74.57 -18.59
CA MET A 1 1.60 73.87 -17.34
C MET A 1 0.44 73.02 -16.84
N SER A 2 0.72 71.73 -16.55
CA SER A 2 0.07 70.87 -15.53
C SER A 2 -1.39 70.42 -15.75
N ARG A 3 -1.84 69.17 -15.59
CA ARG A 3 -1.26 67.85 -15.27
C ARG A 3 -2.33 66.81 -15.67
N LYS A 4 -2.01 65.80 -16.49
CA LYS A 4 -2.90 64.64 -16.70
C LYS A 4 -2.79 63.72 -15.47
N ARG A 5 -3.92 63.42 -14.82
CA ARG A 5 -4.00 62.47 -13.70
C ARG A 5 -4.19 61.06 -14.25
N THR A 6 -3.18 60.21 -14.13
CA THR A 6 -3.28 58.78 -14.43
C THR A 6 -3.67 58.06 -13.15
N ALA A 7 -4.86 57.44 -13.12
CA ALA A 7 -5.29 56.57 -12.04
C ALA A 7 -4.71 55.15 -12.26
N ALA A 8 -3.89 54.68 -11.33
CA ALA A 8 -3.40 53.31 -11.32
C ALA A 8 -4.41 52.41 -10.59
N ILE A 9 -5.02 51.47 -11.33
CA ILE A 9 -5.83 50.39 -10.75
C ILE A 9 -4.86 49.30 -10.30
N VAL A 10 -4.73 49.11 -8.98
CA VAL A 10 -3.99 48.00 -8.38
C VAL A 10 -4.93 46.80 -8.32
N ALA A 11 -4.75 45.83 -9.22
CA ALA A 11 -5.40 44.53 -9.13
C ALA A 11 -4.69 43.67 -8.09
N ALA A 12 -5.30 43.48 -6.92
CA ALA A 12 -4.82 42.57 -5.90
C ALA A 12 -5.15 41.12 -6.31
N LEU A 13 -4.17 40.40 -6.87
CA LEU A 13 -4.25 38.95 -7.08
C LEU A 13 -4.08 38.25 -5.72
N GLY A 14 -5.19 37.89 -5.10
CA GLY A 14 -5.21 37.06 -3.89
C GLY A 14 -4.78 35.63 -4.21
N SER A 15 -3.56 35.26 -3.82
CA SER A 15 -3.08 33.88 -3.85
C SER A 15 -3.72 33.09 -2.72
N ILE A 16 -4.67 32.21 -3.04
CA ILE A 16 -5.20 31.22 -2.09
C ILE A 16 -4.12 30.15 -1.90
N PRO A 17 -3.61 29.91 -0.67
CA PRO A 17 -2.69 28.83 -0.44
C PRO A 17 -3.42 27.49 -0.62
N LEU A 18 -3.00 26.69 -1.60
CA LEU A 18 -3.39 25.28 -1.70
C LEU A 18 -2.83 24.57 -0.45
N LEU A 19 -3.69 24.28 0.52
CA LEU A 19 -3.39 23.30 1.56
C LEU A 19 -3.27 21.93 0.89
N ALA A 20 -2.05 21.40 0.80
CA ALA A 20 -1.83 20.00 0.44
C ALA A 20 -2.41 19.14 1.56
N VAL A 21 -3.56 18.52 1.31
CA VAL A 21 -4.14 17.52 2.21
C VAL A 21 -3.17 16.33 2.21
N PRO A 22 -2.62 15.89 3.35
CA PRO A 22 -1.79 14.70 3.37
C PRO A 22 -2.63 13.53 2.83
N ALA A 23 -2.10 12.82 1.84
CA ALA A 23 -2.76 11.63 1.31
C ALA A 23 -2.93 10.65 2.47
N ALA A 24 -4.16 10.48 2.94
CA ALA A 24 -4.47 9.41 3.87
C ALA A 24 -4.21 8.11 3.11
N LEU A 25 -3.22 7.34 3.56
CA LEU A 25 -2.82 6.08 2.94
C LEU A 25 -3.91 5.04 3.23
N ALA A 26 -4.48 4.50 2.17
CA ALA A 26 -5.33 3.33 2.28
C ALA A 26 -4.47 2.08 2.32
N HIS A 27 -4.97 1.01 2.91
CA HIS A 27 -4.22 -0.24 3.00
C HIS A 27 -5.15 -1.42 3.18
N GLY A 28 -4.93 -2.46 2.38
CA GLY A 28 -5.68 -3.70 2.49
C GLY A 28 -5.35 -4.71 1.41
N THR A 29 -6.00 -5.87 1.49
CA THR A 29 -5.84 -6.96 0.52
C THR A 29 -7.05 -7.90 0.52
N MET A 30 -7.20 -8.76 -0.50
CA MET A 30 -8.18 -9.84 -0.48
C MET A 30 -7.88 -10.86 0.63
N GLN A 31 -8.84 -11.03 1.54
CA GLN A 31 -8.78 -12.00 2.65
C GLN A 31 -9.49 -13.31 2.30
N ASN A 32 -10.59 -13.25 1.54
CA ASN A 32 -11.31 -14.43 1.07
C ASN A 32 -11.89 -14.20 -0.34
N PRO A 33 -11.43 -14.93 -1.37
CA PRO A 33 -10.27 -15.84 -1.35
C PRO A 33 -8.97 -15.08 -1.04
N VAL A 34 -8.06 -15.73 -0.34
CA VAL A 34 -6.80 -15.11 0.14
C VAL A 34 -5.92 -14.67 -1.03
N SER A 35 -5.34 -13.48 -0.94
CA SER A 35 -4.37 -13.00 -1.94
C SER A 35 -3.01 -13.70 -1.80
N ARG A 36 -2.19 -13.72 -2.86
CA ARG A 36 -0.80 -14.20 -2.82
C ARG A 36 0.00 -13.54 -1.69
N ALA A 37 -0.07 -12.21 -1.63
CA ALA A 37 0.67 -11.42 -0.66
C ALA A 37 0.27 -11.76 0.78
N TYR A 38 -1.04 -11.88 1.02
CA TYR A 38 -1.53 -12.20 2.36
C TYR A 38 -1.30 -13.65 2.74
N ALA A 39 -1.48 -14.60 1.81
CA ALA A 39 -1.16 -16.00 2.04
C ALA A 39 0.32 -16.16 2.43
N CYS A 40 1.24 -15.55 1.68
CA CYS A 40 2.67 -15.61 2.00
C CYS A 40 3.02 -14.90 3.31
N PHE A 41 2.38 -13.78 3.63
CA PHE A 41 2.52 -13.16 4.94
C PHE A 41 2.08 -14.10 6.07
N LEU A 42 0.95 -14.79 5.91
CA LEU A 42 0.40 -15.74 6.89
C LEU A 42 1.29 -16.99 7.06
N GLU A 43 2.05 -17.38 6.04
CA GLU A 43 3.06 -18.43 6.15
C GLU A 43 4.31 -18.00 6.95
N GLY A 44 4.49 -16.71 7.20
CA GLY A 44 5.65 -16.13 7.90
C GLY A 44 6.68 -15.53 6.92
N PRO A 45 6.90 -14.20 6.90
CA PRO A 45 7.77 -13.54 5.91
C PRO A 45 9.20 -14.07 5.85
N GLU A 46 9.80 -14.38 7.00
CA GLU A 46 11.20 -14.80 7.12
C GLU A 46 11.42 -16.29 6.79
N SER A 47 10.36 -17.11 6.88
CA SER A 47 10.46 -18.55 6.64
C SER A 47 9.12 -19.09 6.12
N PRO A 48 8.67 -18.65 4.93
CA PRO A 48 7.43 -19.12 4.35
C PRO A 48 7.51 -20.62 4.07
N GLN A 49 6.37 -21.29 4.00
CA GLN A 49 6.30 -22.75 3.95
C GLN A 49 6.21 -23.26 2.51
N SER A 50 5.33 -22.66 1.70
CA SER A 50 5.10 -23.06 0.32
C SER A 50 6.27 -22.69 -0.58
N ALA A 51 6.50 -23.53 -1.60
CA ALA A 51 7.55 -23.28 -2.58
C ALA A 51 7.32 -21.97 -3.35
N ALA A 52 6.07 -21.60 -3.61
CA ALA A 52 5.71 -20.35 -4.25
C ALA A 52 6.07 -19.12 -3.39
N CYS A 53 5.72 -19.12 -2.10
CA CYS A 53 6.04 -18.00 -1.21
C CYS A 53 7.55 -17.90 -0.94
N LYS A 54 8.27 -19.03 -0.82
CA LYS A 54 9.75 -19.03 -0.80
C LYS A 54 10.34 -18.40 -2.05
N ALA A 55 9.83 -18.74 -3.23
CA ALA A 55 10.28 -18.16 -4.49
C ALA A 55 9.96 -16.65 -4.58
N ALA A 56 8.80 -16.23 -4.07
CA ALA A 56 8.41 -14.83 -4.02
C ALA A 56 9.38 -14.00 -3.17
N VAL A 57 9.75 -14.51 -1.98
CA VAL A 57 10.75 -13.90 -1.10
C VAL A 57 12.14 -13.90 -1.75
N ALA A 58 12.55 -14.99 -2.40
CA ALA A 58 13.82 -15.05 -3.10
C ALA A 58 13.91 -14.00 -4.24
N ALA A 59 12.79 -13.71 -4.90
CA ALA A 59 12.72 -12.71 -5.97
C ALA A 59 12.60 -11.26 -5.45
N GLY A 60 11.80 -11.02 -4.42
CA GLY A 60 11.38 -9.68 -3.98
C GLY A 60 11.85 -9.24 -2.59
N GLY A 61 12.45 -10.13 -1.80
CA GLY A 61 12.77 -9.91 -0.39
C GLY A 61 11.56 -10.07 0.54
N THR A 62 11.80 -10.03 1.85
CA THR A 62 10.75 -10.23 2.87
C THR A 62 9.87 -8.99 3.10
N GLN A 63 10.39 -7.79 2.83
CA GLN A 63 9.67 -6.53 3.05
C GLN A 63 8.32 -6.47 2.31
N ALA A 64 8.22 -7.06 1.12
CA ALA A 64 6.98 -7.15 0.36
C ALA A 64 5.86 -7.89 1.11
N LEU A 65 6.23 -8.88 1.94
CA LEU A 65 5.28 -9.64 2.74
C LEU A 65 4.92 -8.90 4.02
N TYR A 66 5.79 -8.08 4.60
CA TYR A 66 5.41 -7.20 5.72
C TYR A 66 4.43 -6.11 5.27
N ASP A 67 4.63 -5.60 4.06
CA ASP A 67 3.81 -4.56 3.46
C ASP A 67 2.75 -5.15 2.52
N TRP A 68 2.20 -6.31 2.89
CA TRP A 68 1.21 -7.08 2.11
C TRP A 68 -0.07 -6.30 1.79
N ASN A 69 -0.33 -5.24 2.54
CA ASN A 69 -1.51 -4.38 2.45
C ASN A 69 -1.33 -3.15 1.55
N GLU A 70 -0.16 -2.98 0.90
CA GLU A 70 0.20 -1.78 0.14
C GLU A 70 0.58 -2.07 -1.32
N ILE A 71 -0.03 -3.08 -1.94
CA ILE A 71 0.12 -3.26 -3.40
C ILE A 71 -0.77 -2.24 -4.09
N ASN A 72 -0.31 -1.00 -4.16
CA ASN A 72 -1.05 0.15 -4.65
C ASN A 72 -0.35 0.87 -5.81
N LEU A 73 -1.09 1.76 -6.45
CA LEU A 73 -0.55 2.84 -7.28
C LEU A 73 -1.24 4.14 -6.86
N ALA A 74 -0.47 5.10 -6.35
CA ALA A 74 -0.99 6.37 -5.84
C ALA A 74 -1.74 7.20 -6.89
N ASN A 75 -1.37 7.08 -8.17
CA ASN A 75 -1.91 7.86 -9.28
C ASN A 75 -2.64 6.99 -10.30
N ALA A 76 -3.38 5.97 -9.84
CA ALA A 76 -4.09 5.06 -10.73
C ALA A 76 -5.22 5.75 -11.51
N ALA A 77 -6.03 6.58 -10.84
CA ALA A 77 -7.10 7.39 -11.41
C ALA A 77 -8.05 6.62 -12.37
N GLY A 78 -8.34 5.36 -12.06
CA GLY A 78 -9.16 4.47 -12.89
C GLY A 78 -8.48 3.97 -14.19
N GLN A 79 -7.19 4.26 -14.37
CA GLN A 79 -6.40 3.95 -15.57
C GLN A 79 -5.60 2.65 -15.46
N SER A 80 -5.92 1.76 -14.50
CA SER A 80 -5.16 0.56 -14.16
C SER A 80 -4.72 -0.28 -15.36
N ARG A 81 -5.62 -0.52 -16.33
CA ARG A 81 -5.32 -1.29 -17.55
C ARG A 81 -4.25 -0.66 -18.45
N SER A 82 -4.16 0.67 -18.45
CA SER A 82 -3.21 1.40 -19.30
C SER A 82 -1.84 1.58 -18.65
N ILE A 83 -1.79 1.62 -17.32
CA ILE A 83 -0.57 1.95 -16.56
C ILE A 83 0.14 0.72 -15.99
N ILE A 84 -0.56 -0.42 -15.86
CA ILE A 84 0.04 -1.67 -15.39
C ILE A 84 0.35 -2.55 -16.61
N PRO A 85 1.63 -2.83 -16.90
CA PRO A 85 2.01 -3.71 -18.00
C PRO A 85 1.56 -5.17 -17.78
N ASP A 86 1.38 -5.89 -18.88
CA ASP A 86 1.23 -7.34 -18.86
C ASP A 86 2.40 -8.01 -18.13
N GLY A 87 2.10 -9.08 -17.39
CA GLY A 87 3.04 -9.78 -16.53
C GLY A 87 3.37 -9.05 -15.22
N LYS A 88 2.77 -7.88 -14.96
CA LYS A 88 2.99 -7.08 -13.75
C LYS A 88 1.73 -6.77 -12.95
N LEU A 89 0.66 -7.49 -13.22
CA LEU A 89 -0.65 -7.25 -12.61
C LEU A 89 -0.62 -7.47 -11.10
N CYS A 90 0.05 -8.52 -10.62
CA CYS A 90 0.06 -8.90 -9.21
C CYS A 90 1.00 -8.03 -8.35
N SER A 91 1.99 -7.38 -8.97
CA SER A 91 2.83 -6.35 -8.34
C SER A 91 2.35 -4.92 -8.55
N ALA A 92 1.30 -4.73 -9.38
CA ALA A 92 0.90 -3.43 -9.91
C ALA A 92 2.05 -2.67 -10.61
N GLY A 93 2.99 -3.37 -11.24
CA GLY A 93 4.16 -2.75 -11.87
C GLY A 93 5.26 -2.32 -10.90
N ARG A 94 5.13 -2.59 -9.60
CA ARG A 94 6.11 -2.16 -8.58
C ARG A 94 7.14 -3.24 -8.31
N ASP A 95 8.42 -2.90 -8.48
CA ASP A 95 9.54 -3.81 -8.25
C ASP A 95 9.56 -4.42 -6.84
N LYS A 96 9.11 -3.67 -5.82
CA LYS A 96 8.93 -4.16 -4.45
C LYS A 96 8.12 -5.46 -4.39
N TYR A 97 7.12 -5.59 -5.25
CA TYR A 97 6.15 -6.69 -5.23
C TYR A 97 6.36 -7.70 -6.37
N LYS A 98 7.48 -7.61 -7.11
CA LYS A 98 7.74 -8.45 -8.30
C LYS A 98 7.72 -9.95 -8.04
N GLY A 99 7.96 -10.39 -6.80
CA GLY A 99 7.86 -11.79 -6.41
C GLY A 99 6.45 -12.37 -6.58
N PHE A 100 5.41 -11.54 -6.54
CA PHE A 100 4.02 -11.97 -6.72
C PHE A 100 3.62 -12.11 -8.20
N ASP A 101 4.45 -11.66 -9.14
CA ASP A 101 4.25 -11.84 -10.59
C ASP A 101 4.76 -13.19 -11.10
N LEU A 102 5.45 -13.98 -10.27
CA LEU A 102 6.06 -15.24 -10.70
C LEU A 102 4.99 -16.21 -11.29
N PRO A 103 5.17 -16.68 -12.53
CA PRO A 103 4.25 -17.62 -13.15
C PRO A 103 4.47 -19.01 -12.59
N ARG A 104 3.58 -19.43 -11.68
CA ARG A 104 3.69 -20.71 -10.97
C ARG A 104 2.34 -21.39 -10.84
N THR A 105 2.36 -22.72 -10.88
CA THR A 105 1.19 -23.59 -10.73
C THR A 105 0.92 -23.99 -9.28
N ASP A 106 1.77 -23.59 -8.33
CA ASP A 106 1.79 -24.04 -6.93
C ASP A 106 1.59 -22.91 -5.92
N TRP A 107 1.12 -21.73 -6.34
CA TRP A 107 0.66 -20.69 -5.41
C TRP A 107 -0.43 -21.24 -4.47
N PRO A 108 -0.44 -20.91 -3.17
CA PRO A 108 -1.56 -21.22 -2.28
C PRO A 108 -2.88 -20.76 -2.91
N ALA A 109 -3.88 -21.66 -2.96
CA ALA A 109 -5.13 -21.40 -3.67
C ALA A 109 -6.36 -21.76 -2.84
N THR A 110 -7.42 -20.95 -2.96
CA THR A 110 -8.71 -21.22 -2.33
C THR A 110 -9.59 -22.04 -3.27
N SER A 111 -10.08 -23.19 -2.80
CA SER A 111 -11.07 -23.98 -3.54
C SER A 111 -12.42 -23.27 -3.57
N LEU A 112 -12.99 -23.09 -4.76
CA LEU A 112 -14.23 -22.38 -4.98
C LEU A 112 -15.21 -23.19 -5.83
N ASN A 113 -16.49 -22.97 -5.61
CA ASN A 113 -17.58 -23.50 -6.43
C ASN A 113 -18.35 -22.34 -7.08
N PRO A 114 -18.90 -22.54 -8.30
CA PRO A 114 -19.83 -21.57 -8.89
C PRO A 114 -21.02 -21.30 -7.97
N GLY A 115 -21.56 -20.08 -8.02
CA GLY A 115 -22.71 -19.68 -7.21
C GLY A 115 -22.39 -18.61 -6.17
N SER A 116 -23.27 -18.46 -5.18
CA SER A 116 -23.17 -17.40 -4.17
C SER A 116 -21.92 -17.57 -3.31
N PHE A 117 -21.17 -16.48 -3.13
CA PHE A 117 -19.98 -16.44 -2.30
C PHE A 117 -19.82 -15.08 -1.62
N THR A 118 -19.32 -15.10 -0.38
CA THR A 118 -19.00 -13.90 0.38
C THR A 118 -17.51 -13.63 0.29
N PHE A 119 -17.16 -12.63 -0.50
CA PHE A 119 -15.82 -12.11 -0.63
C PHE A 119 -15.51 -11.17 0.53
N THR A 120 -14.29 -11.26 1.06
CA THR A 120 -13.81 -10.33 2.08
C THR A 120 -12.50 -9.69 1.69
N TYR A 121 -12.41 -8.38 1.85
CA TYR A 121 -11.21 -7.58 1.61
C TYR A 121 -10.76 -6.95 2.93
N ARG A 122 -9.66 -7.44 3.51
CA ARG A 122 -9.12 -6.90 4.76
C ARG A 122 -8.63 -5.48 4.54
N ALA A 123 -9.02 -4.57 5.41
CA ALA A 123 -8.60 -3.18 5.37
C ALA A 123 -7.93 -2.80 6.69
N THR A 124 -6.63 -2.51 6.66
CA THR A 124 -5.92 -1.96 7.83
C THR A 124 -6.10 -0.46 7.93
N ALA A 125 -6.33 0.21 6.80
CA ALA A 125 -6.75 1.61 6.71
C ALA A 125 -7.95 1.70 5.74
N PRO A 126 -9.19 1.76 6.25
CA PRO A 126 -10.40 1.79 5.42
C PRO A 126 -10.58 3.11 4.66
N HIS A 127 -11.00 3.04 3.41
CA HIS A 127 -11.36 4.19 2.56
C HIS A 127 -12.63 3.93 1.73
N ARG A 128 -13.23 5.00 1.20
CA ARG A 128 -14.32 4.87 0.23
C ARG A 128 -13.78 4.49 -1.14
N GLY A 129 -14.56 3.74 -1.90
CA GLY A 129 -14.16 3.33 -3.24
C GLY A 129 -14.98 2.19 -3.82
N THR A 130 -14.60 1.81 -5.03
CA THR A 130 -15.21 0.71 -5.77
C THR A 130 -14.24 -0.46 -5.85
N PHE A 131 -14.73 -1.64 -5.49
CA PHE A 131 -14.06 -2.91 -5.65
C PHE A 131 -14.56 -3.59 -6.93
N GLU A 132 -13.64 -4.03 -7.77
CA GLU A 132 -13.91 -4.81 -8.97
C GLU A 132 -13.15 -6.13 -8.90
N LEU A 133 -13.85 -7.25 -9.08
CA LEU A 133 -13.25 -8.57 -9.18
C LEU A 133 -13.36 -9.11 -10.60
N TYR A 134 -12.21 -9.46 -11.16
CA TYR A 134 -12.06 -10.07 -12.47
C TYR A 134 -11.66 -11.52 -12.31
N LEU A 135 -12.10 -12.37 -13.24
CA LEU A 135 -11.74 -13.78 -13.28
C LEU A 135 -10.95 -14.06 -14.54
N THR A 136 -9.90 -14.87 -14.42
CA THR A 136 -9.20 -15.41 -15.60
C THR A 136 -10.14 -16.23 -16.50
N LYS A 137 -9.96 -16.12 -17.81
CA LYS A 137 -10.69 -16.84 -18.85
C LYS A 137 -10.41 -18.34 -18.81
N ALA A 138 -11.34 -19.14 -19.36
CA ALA A 138 -11.10 -20.56 -19.59
C ALA A 138 -9.83 -20.76 -20.43
N GLY A 139 -9.03 -21.77 -20.08
CA GLY A 139 -7.73 -22.02 -20.72
C GLY A 139 -6.57 -21.17 -20.19
N TYR A 140 -6.78 -20.35 -19.16
CA TYR A 140 -5.70 -19.66 -18.45
C TYR A 140 -4.60 -20.63 -18.02
N ASN A 141 -3.35 -20.27 -18.31
CA ASN A 141 -2.18 -21.04 -17.94
C ASN A 141 -1.39 -20.33 -16.83
N PRO A 142 -1.45 -20.82 -15.57
CA PRO A 142 -0.72 -20.20 -14.44
C PRO A 142 0.81 -20.34 -14.54
N ALA A 143 1.32 -21.16 -15.48
CA ALA A 143 2.74 -21.22 -15.79
C ALA A 143 3.20 -20.11 -16.76
N GLN A 144 2.33 -19.17 -17.14
CA GLN A 144 2.66 -17.98 -17.92
C GLN A 144 2.39 -16.70 -17.12
N PRO A 145 3.15 -15.61 -17.36
CA PRO A 145 2.87 -14.33 -16.72
C PRO A 145 1.45 -13.85 -17.05
N LEU A 146 0.70 -13.44 -16.02
CA LEU A 146 -0.68 -12.97 -16.16
C LEU A 146 -0.74 -11.70 -17.00
N LYS A 147 -1.64 -11.67 -17.99
CA LYS A 147 -1.90 -10.52 -18.86
C LYS A 147 -3.30 -9.98 -18.67
N TRP A 148 -3.55 -8.74 -19.06
CA TRP A 148 -4.90 -8.19 -19.11
C TRP A 148 -5.82 -8.98 -20.05
N SER A 149 -5.28 -9.54 -21.13
CA SER A 149 -6.03 -10.38 -22.06
C SER A 149 -6.49 -11.70 -21.45
N ASP A 150 -5.85 -12.15 -20.37
CA ASP A 150 -6.19 -13.41 -19.68
C ASP A 150 -7.39 -13.25 -18.76
N LEU A 151 -7.75 -12.02 -18.38
CA LEU A 151 -8.92 -11.71 -17.57
C LEU A 151 -10.16 -11.53 -18.44
N ASP A 152 -11.33 -11.86 -17.90
CA ASP A 152 -12.61 -11.46 -18.47
C ASP A 152 -12.64 -9.92 -18.62
N ALA A 153 -13.23 -9.45 -19.73
CA ALA A 153 -13.17 -8.03 -20.09
C ALA A 153 -13.89 -7.13 -19.07
N THR A 154 -14.94 -7.67 -18.44
CA THR A 154 -15.75 -7.02 -17.41
C THR A 154 -15.56 -7.74 -16.07
N PRO A 155 -15.61 -7.01 -14.94
CA PRO A 155 -15.58 -7.66 -13.64
C PRO A 155 -16.87 -8.47 -13.44
N PHE A 156 -16.76 -9.65 -12.83
CA PHE A 156 -17.93 -10.45 -12.47
C PHE A 156 -18.60 -9.94 -11.18
N LEU A 157 -17.88 -9.15 -10.38
CA LEU A 157 -18.40 -8.46 -9.21
C LEU A 157 -17.88 -7.02 -9.19
N ARG A 158 -18.78 -6.06 -9.00
CA ARG A 158 -18.47 -4.65 -8.78
C ARG A 158 -19.30 -4.12 -7.63
N VAL A 159 -18.65 -3.63 -6.59
CA VAL A 159 -19.31 -3.11 -5.38
C VAL A 159 -18.68 -1.79 -4.95
N THR A 160 -19.49 -0.76 -4.76
CA THR A 160 -19.05 0.54 -4.24
C THR A 160 -19.42 0.65 -2.78
N ASP A 161 -18.47 1.12 -1.96
CA ASP A 161 -18.62 1.34 -0.51
C ASP A 161 -19.28 0.14 0.22
N PRO A 162 -18.76 -1.10 0.07
CA PRO A 162 -19.29 -2.25 0.82
C PRO A 162 -19.21 -2.02 2.34
N PRO A 163 -20.07 -2.70 3.12
CA PRO A 163 -19.99 -2.63 4.58
C PRO A 163 -18.65 -3.16 5.09
N LEU A 164 -18.08 -2.47 6.08
CA LEU A 164 -16.88 -2.89 6.79
C LEU A 164 -17.28 -3.60 8.10
N THR A 165 -16.98 -4.89 8.20
CA THR A 165 -17.29 -5.71 9.37
C THR A 165 -16.01 -6.39 9.84
N ASN A 166 -15.67 -6.23 11.13
CA ASN A 166 -14.48 -6.84 11.74
C ASN A 166 -13.17 -6.59 10.97
N GLY A 167 -13.00 -5.36 10.46
CA GLY A 167 -11.79 -4.95 9.73
C GLY A 167 -11.69 -5.47 8.29
N ALA A 168 -12.78 -6.00 7.72
CA ALA A 168 -12.83 -6.38 6.31
C ALA A 168 -14.10 -5.87 5.64
N TYR A 169 -13.98 -5.42 4.39
CA TYR A 169 -15.13 -5.15 3.54
C TYR A 169 -15.79 -6.46 3.15
N VAL A 170 -17.11 -6.52 3.27
CA VAL A 170 -17.90 -7.72 2.99
C VAL A 170 -18.68 -7.50 1.69
N MET A 171 -18.43 -8.35 0.70
CA MET A 171 -19.04 -8.26 -0.62
C MET A 171 -19.65 -9.61 -0.98
N THR A 172 -20.97 -9.69 -1.11
CA THR A 172 -21.64 -10.89 -1.62
C THR A 172 -21.75 -10.80 -3.13
N GLY A 173 -21.36 -11.87 -3.82
CA GLY A 173 -21.43 -11.95 -5.28
C GLY A 173 -21.67 -13.37 -5.76
N THR A 174 -21.73 -13.54 -7.07
CA THR A 174 -21.86 -14.85 -7.71
C THR A 174 -20.57 -15.19 -8.44
N ILE A 175 -19.95 -16.30 -8.07
CA ILE A 175 -18.82 -16.89 -8.80
C ILE A 175 -19.36 -17.43 -10.14
N PRO A 176 -18.82 -16.99 -11.28
CA PRO A 176 -19.22 -17.47 -12.60
C PRO A 176 -19.06 -18.98 -12.73
N SER A 177 -19.98 -19.61 -13.46
CA SER A 177 -19.83 -21.00 -13.91
C SER A 177 -18.89 -21.08 -15.12
N GLY A 178 -18.57 -22.30 -15.57
CA GLY A 178 -17.78 -22.53 -16.79
C GLY A 178 -16.26 -22.35 -16.62
N ARG A 179 -15.76 -22.44 -15.38
CA ARG A 179 -14.32 -22.53 -15.06
C ARG A 179 -14.02 -23.83 -14.35
N THR A 180 -12.87 -24.42 -14.65
CA THR A 180 -12.38 -25.67 -14.04
C THR A 180 -10.88 -25.58 -13.84
N GLY A 181 -10.35 -26.29 -12.85
CA GLY A 181 -8.92 -26.28 -12.53
C GLY A 181 -8.46 -24.96 -11.93
N ARG A 182 -7.17 -24.65 -12.10
CA ARG A 182 -6.52 -23.48 -11.50
C ARG A 182 -6.86 -22.20 -12.27
N HIS A 183 -7.27 -21.20 -11.51
CA HIS A 183 -7.62 -19.86 -11.99
C HIS A 183 -7.08 -18.81 -11.01
N LEU A 184 -7.25 -17.55 -11.40
CA LEU A 184 -6.92 -16.40 -10.57
C LEU A 184 -8.07 -15.40 -10.59
N ILE A 185 -8.38 -14.85 -9.41
CA ILE A 185 -9.23 -13.68 -9.23
C ILE A 185 -8.32 -12.46 -9.04
N TYR A 186 -8.53 -11.45 -9.87
CA TYR A 186 -7.81 -10.18 -9.79
C TYR A 186 -8.75 -9.11 -9.23
N SER A 187 -8.35 -8.48 -8.14
CA SER A 187 -9.11 -7.42 -7.48
C SER A 187 -8.48 -6.06 -7.76
N ILE A 188 -9.32 -5.08 -8.05
CA ILE A 188 -8.98 -3.66 -8.07
C ILE A 188 -9.86 -2.95 -7.05
N TRP A 189 -9.25 -2.26 -6.10
CA TRP A 189 -9.93 -1.30 -5.23
C TRP A 189 -9.53 0.11 -5.66
N GLN A 190 -10.37 0.77 -6.45
CA GLN A 190 -10.18 2.17 -6.83
C GLN A 190 -10.83 3.06 -5.78
N ARG A 191 -10.04 3.90 -5.11
CA ARG A 191 -10.56 4.87 -4.15
C ARG A 191 -11.37 5.95 -4.86
N SER A 192 -12.37 6.47 -4.16
CA SER A 192 -13.18 7.61 -4.62
C SER A 192 -12.74 8.94 -3.99
N ASP A 193 -11.93 8.89 -2.94
CA ASP A 193 -11.41 10.05 -2.21
C ASP A 193 -9.95 10.41 -2.59
N SER A 194 -9.36 9.67 -3.54
CA SER A 194 -7.99 9.80 -4.02
C SER A 194 -7.84 9.11 -5.40
N PRO A 195 -6.86 9.51 -6.24
CA PRO A 195 -6.52 8.75 -7.44
C PRO A 195 -5.93 7.36 -7.14
N GLU A 196 -5.58 7.05 -5.90
CA GLU A 196 -4.94 5.79 -5.54
C GLU A 196 -5.84 4.56 -5.76
N ALA A 197 -5.24 3.45 -6.19
CA ALA A 197 -5.90 2.14 -6.25
C ALA A 197 -5.01 1.01 -5.73
N PHE A 198 -5.64 -0.07 -5.26
CA PHE A 198 -4.99 -1.28 -4.74
C PHE A 198 -5.30 -2.48 -5.61
N TYR A 199 -4.34 -3.41 -5.67
CA TYR A 199 -4.35 -4.54 -6.59
C TYR A 199 -4.00 -5.82 -5.86
N THR A 200 -4.77 -6.87 -6.08
CA THR A 200 -4.47 -8.17 -5.46
C THR A 200 -4.78 -9.32 -6.39
N CYS A 201 -3.88 -10.30 -6.43
CA CYS A 201 -4.11 -11.59 -7.07
C CYS A 201 -4.44 -12.65 -6.02
N SER A 202 -5.56 -13.35 -6.18
CA SER A 202 -5.94 -14.51 -5.37
C SER A 202 -6.02 -15.74 -6.28
N ASP A 203 -5.17 -16.74 -6.06
CA ASP A 203 -5.24 -18.00 -6.78
C ASP A 203 -6.41 -18.85 -6.26
N VAL A 204 -7.12 -19.50 -7.17
CA VAL A 204 -8.31 -20.28 -6.86
C VAL A 204 -8.34 -21.56 -7.68
N THR A 205 -9.09 -22.55 -7.23
CA THR A 205 -9.33 -23.81 -7.96
C THR A 205 -10.82 -24.10 -8.06
N PHE A 206 -11.28 -24.50 -9.25
CA PHE A 206 -12.68 -24.90 -9.49
C PHE A 206 -12.77 -26.38 -9.86
N GLY A 207 -13.81 -27.06 -9.40
CA GLY A 207 -14.14 -28.43 -9.85
C GLY A 207 -13.35 -29.57 -9.20
N GLY A 208 -12.54 -29.29 -8.17
CA GLY A 208 -12.09 -30.32 -7.24
C GLY A 208 -13.16 -30.47 -6.15
N GLY A 209 -13.79 -31.64 -6.00
CA GLY A 209 -14.87 -31.90 -5.03
C GLY A 209 -14.51 -31.76 -3.54
N GLY A 210 -13.49 -30.97 -3.20
CA GLY A 210 -13.23 -30.51 -1.85
C GLY A 210 -14.19 -29.37 -1.48
N ASN A 211 -14.74 -29.43 -0.29
CA ASN A 211 -15.40 -28.29 0.37
C ASN A 211 -14.45 -27.07 0.28
N PRO A 212 -14.93 -25.82 0.07
CA PRO A 212 -14.07 -24.64 0.14
C PRO A 212 -13.23 -24.73 1.40
N THR A 213 -11.91 -24.90 1.22
CA THR A 213 -11.00 -24.95 2.36
C THR A 213 -11.02 -23.55 2.94
N PRO A 214 -11.44 -23.36 4.21
CA PRO A 214 -11.33 -22.06 4.83
C PRO A 214 -9.86 -21.64 4.71
N THR A 215 -9.62 -20.41 4.26
CA THR A 215 -8.32 -19.75 4.43
C THR A 215 -7.89 -20.03 5.87
N PRO A 216 -6.65 -20.52 6.13
CA PRO A 216 -6.21 -20.74 7.49
C PRO A 216 -6.48 -19.46 8.28
N THR A 217 -7.42 -19.53 9.22
CA THR A 217 -7.54 -18.51 10.25
C THR A 217 -6.15 -18.41 10.84
N PRO A 218 -5.52 -17.22 10.92
CA PRO A 218 -4.23 -17.11 11.56
C PRO A 218 -4.38 -17.80 12.92
N THR A 219 -3.69 -18.92 13.12
CA THR A 219 -3.30 -19.28 14.47
C THR A 219 -2.65 -18.01 14.99
N PRO A 220 -3.10 -17.43 16.11
CA PRO A 220 -2.41 -16.28 16.65
C PRO A 220 -0.95 -16.69 16.68
N THR A 221 -0.13 -16.05 15.82
CA THR A 221 1.31 -16.09 16.01
C THR A 221 1.43 -15.76 17.49
N PRO A 222 2.11 -16.58 18.33
CA PRO A 222 2.34 -16.17 19.69
C PRO A 222 2.87 -14.76 19.54
N THR A 223 2.06 -13.78 19.97
CA THR A 223 2.53 -12.42 20.13
C THR A 223 3.79 -12.69 20.90
N ARG A 224 4.97 -12.45 20.30
CA ARG A 224 6.18 -12.48 21.10
C ARG A 224 5.79 -11.55 22.21
N THR A 225 5.58 -12.09 23.42
CA THR A 225 5.53 -11.28 24.63
C THR A 225 6.72 -10.39 24.39
N PRO A 226 6.52 -9.06 24.21
CA PRO A 226 7.63 -8.19 23.87
C PRO A 226 8.70 -8.61 24.85
N THR A 227 9.82 -9.17 24.33
CA THR A 227 10.97 -9.46 25.17
C THR A 227 11.09 -8.20 25.98
N PRO A 228 10.92 -8.24 27.33
CA PRO A 228 10.76 -7.03 28.11
C PRO A 228 11.83 -6.12 27.59
N THR A 229 11.40 -5.07 26.89
CA THR A 229 12.35 -4.10 26.35
C THR A 229 13.15 -3.78 27.58
N PRO A 230 14.47 -4.07 27.62
CA PRO A 230 15.24 -3.90 28.84
C PRO A 230 14.82 -2.55 29.33
N THR A 231 14.14 -2.50 30.50
CA THR A 231 13.58 -1.27 31.03
C THR A 231 14.68 -0.28 30.80
N PRO A 232 14.52 0.75 29.94
CA PRO A 232 15.63 1.61 29.61
C PRO A 232 16.11 2.06 30.98
N THR A 233 17.31 1.61 31.37
CA THR A 233 18.00 2.21 32.50
C THR A 233 17.85 3.68 32.21
N PRO A 234 17.16 4.46 33.07
CA PRO A 234 16.74 5.80 32.73
C PRO A 234 17.97 6.46 32.14
N THR A 235 17.97 6.60 30.81
CA THR A 235 19.08 7.26 30.16
C THR A 235 18.97 8.63 30.75
N PRO A 236 19.99 9.12 31.47
CA PRO A 236 19.88 10.38 32.17
C PRO A 236 19.34 11.35 31.13
N THR A 237 18.14 11.89 31.40
CA THR A 237 17.56 12.96 30.61
C THR A 237 18.72 13.89 30.32
N PRO A 238 19.14 14.07 29.05
CA PRO A 238 20.28 14.93 28.79
C PRO A 238 19.92 16.24 29.41
N THR A 239 20.64 16.60 30.49
CA THR A 239 20.58 17.93 31.05
C THR A 239 20.72 18.84 29.85
N PRO A 240 19.77 19.78 29.61
CA PRO A 240 19.89 20.69 28.49
C PRO A 240 21.29 21.29 28.59
N THR A 241 22.17 20.87 27.68
CA THR A 241 23.48 21.47 27.55
C THR A 241 23.13 22.85 27.07
N GLN A 242 23.26 23.81 27.99
CA GLN A 242 23.13 25.23 27.69
C GLN A 242 24.08 25.49 26.53
N THR A 243 23.49 25.54 25.34
CA THR A 243 24.19 25.97 24.15
C THR A 243 24.50 27.44 24.40
N PRO A 244 25.74 27.89 24.16
CA PRO A 244 26.09 29.30 24.24
C PRO A 244 25.03 30.13 23.49
N PRO A 245 24.51 31.23 24.05
CA PRO A 245 23.54 32.06 23.38
C PRO A 245 24.08 32.48 22.01
N GLY A 246 23.48 31.99 20.92
CA GLY A 246 23.77 32.49 19.57
C GLY A 246 24.16 31.47 18.49
N SER A 247 24.34 30.18 18.77
CA SER A 247 24.67 29.19 17.71
C SER A 247 23.51 28.27 17.37
N THR A 248 23.24 28.12 16.06
CA THR A 248 22.20 27.21 15.55
C THR A 248 22.75 25.78 15.52
N PRO A 249 22.10 24.79 16.18
CA PRO A 249 22.64 23.43 16.33
C PRO A 249 22.73 22.70 14.99
N ALA A 250 23.65 21.74 14.83
CA ALA A 250 23.71 20.90 13.64
C ALA A 250 22.52 19.92 13.56
N TRP A 251 22.03 19.66 12.35
CA TRP A 251 20.99 18.65 12.09
C TRP A 251 21.50 17.23 12.43
N LYS A 252 20.63 16.39 12.97
CA LYS A 252 20.94 15.01 13.37
C LYS A 252 19.76 14.09 13.11
N THR A 253 20.02 12.92 12.53
CA THR A 253 19.06 11.82 12.38
C THR A 253 18.49 11.37 13.73
N GLY A 254 17.21 10.94 13.75
CA GLY A 254 16.53 10.47 14.96
C GLY A 254 16.14 11.58 15.95
N THR A 255 16.38 12.84 15.60
CA THR A 255 16.04 13.99 16.45
C THR A 255 14.64 14.51 16.11
N ALA A 256 13.84 14.76 17.15
CA ALA A 256 12.54 15.42 17.03
C ALA A 256 12.72 16.93 16.88
N TYR A 257 12.14 17.50 15.84
CA TYR A 257 12.17 18.93 15.54
C TYR A 257 10.77 19.51 15.56
N ALA A 258 10.59 20.61 16.30
CA ALA A 258 9.36 21.40 16.25
C ALA A 258 9.35 22.36 15.05
N VAL A 259 8.16 22.80 14.62
CA VAL A 259 8.03 23.86 13.61
C VAL A 259 8.79 25.10 14.07
N GLY A 260 9.59 25.70 13.19
CA GLY A 260 10.40 26.87 13.48
C GLY A 260 11.78 26.59 14.07
N ALA A 261 12.09 25.34 14.46
CA ALA A 261 13.43 24.97 14.89
C ALA A 261 14.46 25.25 13.78
N LYS A 262 15.60 25.83 14.14
CA LYS A 262 16.69 26.12 13.20
C LYS A 262 17.83 25.12 13.41
N VAL A 263 18.38 24.62 12.31
CA VAL A 263 19.53 23.70 12.31
C VAL A 263 20.54 24.07 11.23
N THR A 264 21.79 23.62 11.36
CA THR A 264 22.81 23.71 10.32
C THR A 264 23.07 22.35 9.66
N TYR A 265 23.18 22.31 8.33
CA TYR A 265 23.57 21.12 7.57
C TYR A 265 24.32 21.53 6.30
N GLY A 266 25.47 20.91 6.02
CA GLY A 266 26.28 21.23 4.83
C GLY A 266 26.66 22.72 4.73
N GLY A 267 26.95 23.37 5.86
CA GLY A 267 27.31 24.80 5.92
C GLY A 267 26.16 25.79 5.71
N SER A 268 24.91 25.31 5.57
CA SER A 268 23.72 26.15 5.42
C SER A 268 22.80 26.04 6.65
N THR A 269 22.01 27.08 6.90
CA THR A 269 20.98 27.08 7.95
C THR A 269 19.63 26.70 7.37
N TYR A 270 18.86 25.90 8.10
CA TYR A 270 17.53 25.46 7.73
C TYR A 270 16.55 25.68 8.87
N GLN A 271 15.31 26.05 8.54
CA GLN A 271 14.19 26.13 9.45
C GLN A 271 13.22 24.96 9.19
N CYS A 272 12.81 24.29 10.26
CA CYS A 272 11.81 23.23 10.23
C CYS A 272 10.43 23.81 9.89
N LEU A 273 9.77 23.27 8.87
CA LEU A 273 8.45 23.70 8.40
C LEU A 273 7.31 22.91 9.04
N GLN A 274 7.55 21.63 9.34
CA GLN A 274 6.56 20.70 9.89
C GLN A 274 7.20 19.90 11.02
N ALA A 275 6.53 19.75 12.16
CA ALA A 275 7.09 19.00 13.27
C ALA A 275 7.24 17.51 12.90
N HIS A 276 8.42 16.92 13.14
CA HIS A 276 8.71 15.54 12.78
C HIS A 276 9.90 14.99 13.58
N THR A 277 10.09 13.67 13.54
CA THR A 277 11.34 13.02 13.92
C THR A 277 12.11 12.70 12.64
N SER A 278 13.35 13.18 12.55
CA SER A 278 14.20 13.01 11.37
C SER A 278 14.62 11.55 11.14
N LEU A 279 14.73 11.14 9.87
CA LEU A 279 15.19 9.82 9.44
C LEU A 279 16.44 9.96 8.55
N ALA A 280 17.19 8.86 8.39
CA ALA A 280 18.29 8.83 7.43
C ALA A 280 17.73 9.04 6.01
N GLY A 281 18.38 9.88 5.21
CA GLY A 281 17.84 10.30 3.91
C GLY A 281 16.89 11.50 3.98
N TRP A 282 16.56 12.00 5.17
CA TRP A 282 15.76 13.22 5.37
C TRP A 282 16.64 14.43 5.73
N GLU A 283 17.85 14.49 5.20
CA GLU A 283 18.72 15.65 5.38
C GLU A 283 18.04 16.91 4.78
N PRO A 284 18.22 18.11 5.38
CA PRO A 284 17.43 19.28 5.00
C PRO A 284 17.35 19.62 3.49
N PRO A 285 18.41 19.45 2.66
CA PRO A 285 18.31 19.67 1.21
C PRO A 285 17.42 18.66 0.46
N ASN A 286 17.26 17.44 1.00
CA ASN A 286 16.62 16.32 0.33
C ASN A 286 15.09 16.33 0.50
N VAL A 287 14.59 17.04 1.51
CA VAL A 287 13.18 17.05 1.93
C VAL A 287 12.64 18.48 2.10
N PRO A 288 12.48 19.25 1.01
CA PRO A 288 12.06 20.66 1.05
C PRO A 288 10.65 20.88 1.63
N ALA A 289 9.84 19.83 1.75
CA ALA A 289 8.54 19.88 2.44
C ALA A 289 8.68 19.99 3.97
N LEU A 290 9.81 19.55 4.53
CA LEU A 290 10.08 19.55 5.98
C LEU A 290 11.06 20.66 6.39
N TRP A 291 11.91 21.12 5.47
CA TRP A 291 12.97 22.09 5.75
C TRP A 291 13.02 23.22 4.72
N LYS A 292 13.22 24.44 5.20
CA LYS A 292 13.46 25.63 4.37
C LYS A 292 14.84 26.19 4.67
N LYS A 293 15.69 26.34 3.65
CA LYS A 293 16.96 27.04 3.79
C LYS A 293 16.72 28.52 4.12
N ILE A 294 17.43 29.06 5.11
CA ILE A 294 17.33 30.46 5.57
C ILE A 294 18.70 31.12 5.67
#